data_AF-A0A947R156-F1
#
_entry.id   AF-A0A947R156-F1
#
_cell.length_a   1.000
_cell.length_b   1.000
_cell.length_c   1.000
_cell.angle_alpha   90.00
_cell.angle_beta   90.00
_cell.angle_gamma   90.00
#
_symmetry.space_group_name_H-M   'P 1'
#
loop_
_entity.id
_entity.type
_entity.pdbx_description
1 polymer ?
#
loop_
_entity_poly.entity_id
_entity_poly.type
_entity_poly.pdbx_seq_one_letter_code
_entity_poly.pdbx_strand_id
1 'polypeptide(L)' 'MTTIMPEGDHIRNAVKWISEEKQKDMSKRLLELIDEASMRYNLSPNDAESLTRILKSDSKLTG' A
#
# COMPACT_ATOMS: atom_id res chain seq x y z
N MET A 1 4.48 1.15 -26.55
CA MET A 1 3.18 0.48 -26.28
C MET A 1 2.94 0.61 -24.78
N THR A 2 2.17 1.61 -24.38
CA THR A 2 1.94 1.89 -22.96
C THR A 2 0.83 0.96 -22.49
N THR A 3 1.17 -0.02 -21.67
CA THR A 3 0.19 -0.92 -21.04
C THR A 3 -0.63 -0.09 -20.04
N ILE A 4 -1.70 0.50 -20.55
CA ILE A 4 -2.74 1.13 -19.76
C ILE A 4 -3.48 -0.03 -19.11
N MET A 5 -3.16 -0.33 -17.86
CA MET A 5 -3.97 -1.19 -17.01
C MET A 5 -4.85 -0.26 -16.16
N PRO A 6 -6.14 -0.06 -16.48
CA PRO A 6 -6.95 1.00 -15.90
C PRO A 6 -7.56 0.69 -14.52
N GLU A 7 -7.11 -0.33 -13.79
CA GLU A 7 -7.82 -0.81 -12.59
C GLU A 7 -7.01 -0.69 -11.28
N GLY A 8 -5.76 -0.22 -11.32
CA GLY A 8 -4.83 -0.28 -10.19
C GLY A 8 -4.36 1.05 -9.61
N ASP A 9 -4.90 2.19 -10.04
CA ASP A 9 -4.37 3.51 -9.63
C ASP A 9 -4.48 3.75 -8.12
N HIS A 10 -5.59 3.36 -7.48
CA HIS A 10 -5.75 3.55 -6.04
C HIS A 10 -4.73 2.75 -5.22
N ILE A 11 -4.55 1.44 -5.54
CA ILE A 11 -3.54 0.60 -4.87
C ILE A 11 -2.14 1.17 -5.08
N ARG A 12 -1.78 1.55 -6.32
CA ARG A 12 -0.44 2.07 -6.63
C ARG A 12 -0.14 3.37 -5.90
N ASN A 13 -1.09 4.30 -5.91
CA ASN A 13 -0.96 5.56 -5.21
C ASN A 13 -0.88 5.35 -3.69
N ALA A 14 -1.67 4.43 -3.14
CA ALA A 14 -1.62 4.05 -1.74
C ALA A 14 -0.27 3.41 -1.37
N VAL A 15 0.24 2.44 -2.13
CA VAL A 15 1.58 1.83 -1.90
C VAL A 15 2.68 2.88 -1.94
N LYS A 16 2.61 3.80 -2.91
CA LYS A 16 3.59 4.89 -3.04
C LYS A 16 3.55 5.80 -1.81
N TRP A 17 2.36 6.24 -1.40
CA TRP A 17 2.17 7.07 -0.21
C TRP A 17 2.67 6.38 1.07
N ILE A 18 2.36 5.09 1.25
CA ILE A 18 2.84 4.29 2.40
C ILE A 18 4.36 4.19 2.39
N SER A 19 4.97 4.00 1.22
CA SER A 19 6.43 3.92 1.09
C SER A 19 7.09 5.26 1.44
N GLU A 20 6.48 6.38 1.05
CA GLU A 20 6.95 7.72 1.40
C GLU A 20 6.78 8.00 2.91
N GLU A 21 5.64 7.67 3.49
CA GLU A 21 5.39 7.84 4.93
C GLU A 21 6.25 6.93 5.79
N LYS A 22 6.48 5.69 5.35
CA LYS A 22 7.39 4.75 6.04
C LYS A 22 8.84 5.20 5.96
N GLN A 23 9.24 5.88 4.88
CA GLN A 23 10.58 6.47 4.77
C GLN A 23 10.75 7.70 5.66
N LYS A 24 9.70 8.51 5.84
CA LYS A 24 9.71 9.64 6.79
C LYS A 24 9.69 9.17 8.24
N ASP A 25 8.83 8.21 8.55
CA ASP A 25 8.59 7.68 9.88
C ASP A 25 8.68 6.15 9.87
N MET A 26 9.90 5.63 10.01
CA MET A 26 10.13 4.18 10.13
C MET A 26 9.46 3.57 11.37
N SER A 27 9.11 4.38 12.37
CA SER A 27 8.38 3.96 13.58
C SER A 27 6.90 3.69 13.32
N LYS A 28 6.31 4.23 12.24
CA LYS A 28 4.89 3.99 11.93
C LYS A 28 4.69 2.53 11.53
N ARG A 29 3.66 1.91 12.11
CA ARG A 29 3.30 0.54 11.77
C ARG A 29 2.71 0.50 10.38
N LEU A 30 3.09 -0.52 9.63
CA LEU A 30 2.56 -0.75 8.29
C LEU A 30 1.03 -0.83 8.29
N LEU A 31 0.44 -1.47 9.31
CA LEU A 31 -1.01 -1.56 9.50
C LEU A 31 -1.70 -0.19 9.60
N GLU A 32 -1.09 0.77 10.28
CA GLU A 32 -1.66 2.12 10.39
C GLU A 32 -1.60 2.86 9.06
N LEU A 33 -0.47 2.73 8.35
CA LEU A 33 -0.31 3.30 7.01
C LEU A 33 -1.30 2.67 6.00
N ILE A 34 -1.59 1.37 6.12
CA ILE A 34 -2.57 0.67 5.28
C ILE A 34 -3.99 1.20 5.56
N ASP A 35 -4.35 1.39 6.83
CA ASP A 35 -5.66 1.91 7.22
C ASP A 35 -5.86 3.35 6.71
N GLU A 36 -4.88 4.22 6.95
CA GLU A 36 -4.89 5.60 6.45
C GLU A 36 -4.96 5.66 4.92
N ALA A 37 -4.19 4.84 4.22
CA ALA A 37 -4.21 4.79 2.77
C ALA A 37 -5.55 4.22 2.25
N SER A 38 -6.15 3.26 2.94
CA SER A 38 -7.47 2.72 2.59
C SER A 38 -8.56 3.77 2.68
N MET A 39 -8.54 4.59 3.73
CA MET A 39 -9.48 5.71 3.86
C MET A 39 -9.18 6.83 2.85
N ARG A 40 -7.91 7.20 2.64
CA ARG A 40 -7.50 8.27 1.72
C ARG A 40 -7.81 7.97 0.26
N TYR A 41 -7.53 6.75 -0.18
CA TYR A 41 -7.69 6.32 -1.56
C TYR A 41 -9.01 5.58 -1.81
N ASN A 42 -9.87 5.51 -0.78
CA ASN A 42 -11.16 4.82 -0.81
C ASN A 42 -11.02 3.39 -1.35
N LEU A 43 -10.02 2.65 -0.84
CA LEU A 43 -9.71 1.30 -1.27
C LEU A 43 -10.88 0.37 -0.93
N SER A 44 -11.29 -0.44 -1.89
CA SER A 44 -12.24 -1.52 -1.60
C SER A 44 -11.58 -2.59 -0.74
N PRO A 45 -12.34 -3.43 -0.02
CA PRO A 45 -11.76 -4.55 0.75
C PRO A 45 -10.82 -5.41 -0.09
N ASN A 46 -11.13 -5.63 -1.38
CA ASN A 46 -10.27 -6.33 -2.32
C ASN A 46 -8.91 -5.62 -2.57
N ASP A 47 -8.93 -4.30 -2.65
CA ASP A 47 -7.74 -3.47 -2.83
C ASP A 47 -6.89 -3.40 -1.55
N ALA A 48 -7.53 -3.26 -0.39
CA ALA A 48 -6.86 -3.23 0.92
C ALA A 48 -6.13 -4.55 1.21
N GLU A 49 -6.73 -5.69 0.86
CA GLU A 49 -6.07 -7.00 0.96
C GLU A 49 -4.86 -7.11 0.02
N SER A 50 -5.02 -6.66 -1.22
CA SER A 50 -3.94 -6.63 -2.22
C SER A 50 -2.76 -5.77 -1.74
N LEU A 51 -3.06 -4.57 -1.25
CA LEU A 51 -2.09 -3.62 -0.73
C LEU A 51 -1.37 -4.17 0.51
N THR A 52 -2.11 -4.75 1.46
CA THR A 52 -1.53 -5.42 2.64
C THR A 52 -0.58 -6.53 2.23
N ARG A 53 -0.95 -7.34 1.24
CA ARG A 53 -0.12 -8.46 0.76
C ARG A 53 1.16 -7.98 0.07
N ILE A 54 1.08 -6.94 -0.74
CA ILE A 54 2.26 -6.32 -1.39
C ILE A 54 3.24 -5.84 -0.32
N LEU A 55 2.76 -5.12 0.69
CA LEU A 55 3.60 -4.52 1.72
C LEU A 55 4.10 -5.51 2.79
N LYS A 56 3.31 -6.55 3.13
CA LYS A 56 3.78 -7.66 3.99
C LYS A 56 4.83 -8.52 3.31
N SER A 57 4.76 -8.66 1.98
CA SER A 57 5.75 -9.46 1.25
C SER A 57 7.15 -8.85 1.32
N ASP A 58 7.25 -7.52 1.45
CA ASP A 58 8.51 -6.79 1.63
C ASP A 58 9.21 -7.10 2.98
N SER A 59 8.44 -7.45 4.02
CA SER A 59 8.96 -7.68 5.38
C SER A 59 9.15 -9.16 5.75
N LYS A 60 8.72 -10.10 4.90
CA LYS A 60 8.83 -11.55 5.16
C LYS A 60 10.14 -12.15 4.61
N LEU A 61 11.28 -11.65 5.08
CA LEU A 61 12.55 -12.37 5.09
C LEU A 61 13.28 -12.19 6.43
N THR A 62 12.55 -12.29 7.55
CA THR A 62 13.18 -12.54 8.87
C THR A 62 12.19 -13.35 9.71
N GLY A 63 12.55 -14.59 10.04
CA GLY A 63 11.73 -15.54 10.78
C GLY A 63 12.24 -16.95 10.54
#